data_AF-A0A7X6UWA0-F1
#
_entry.id   AF-A0A7X6UWA0-F1
#
_cell.length_a   1.000
_cell.length_b   1.000
_cell.length_c   1.000
_cell.angle_alpha   90.00
_cell.angle_beta   90.00
_cell.angle_gamma   90.00
#
_symmetry.space_group_name_H-M   'P 1'
#
loop_
_entity.id
_entity.type
_entity.pdbx_description
1 polymer ?
#
loop_
_entity_poly.entity_id
_entity_poly.type
_entity_poly.pdbx_seq_one_letter_code
_entity_poly.pdbx_strand_id
1 'polypeptide(L)'
;MYSLLKQNETKKRQIRNAQVLGEKAQVITDWFPTTKLIQNSRISAKEGMRVSDLFTKRTLACHARLLALIEKHSSGRERDLLKLAFTANLANCSKLLPPIRSRGAMAPGAWMTGFYIGPTYLENNVLHYFENRFSKILKGKEDYLNQFGNNGEFDFNPTKYQNYYKTFQNDAKSLALAEICS
;
A
#
# COMPACT_ATOMS: atom_id res chain seq x y z
N MET A 1 37.79 24.41 5.87
CA MET A 1 36.45 24.02 5.38
C MET A 1 36.42 22.58 4.85
N TYR A 2 37.30 22.19 3.91
CA TYR A 2 37.33 20.84 3.31
C TYR A 2 37.61 19.69 4.30
N SER A 3 38.49 19.92 5.28
CA SER A 3 38.83 18.95 6.36
C SER A 3 37.63 18.61 7.26
N LEU A 4 36.85 19.62 7.67
CA LEU A 4 35.65 19.47 8.49
C LEU A 4 34.52 18.72 7.75
N LEU A 5 34.35 18.96 6.45
CA LEU A 5 33.38 18.24 5.62
C LEU A 5 33.72 16.74 5.53
N LYS A 6 34.99 16.38 5.31
CA LYS A 6 35.44 14.99 5.29
C LYS A 6 35.28 14.29 6.65
N GLN A 7 35.57 14.97 7.75
CA GLN A 7 35.33 14.44 9.11
C GLN A 7 33.83 14.17 9.35
N ASN A 8 32.96 15.08 8.91
CA ASN A 8 31.51 14.92 9.03
C ASN A 8 30.96 13.77 8.17
N GLU A 9 31.46 13.57 6.94
CA GLU A 9 31.06 12.42 6.12
C GLU A 9 31.51 11.09 6.70
N THR A 10 32.73 11.05 7.25
CA THR A 10 33.30 9.85 7.89
C THR A 10 32.47 9.47 9.12
N LYS A 11 32.11 10.44 9.96
CA LYS A 11 31.23 10.23 11.12
C LYS A 11 29.84 9.73 10.70
N LYS A 12 29.24 10.31 9.66
CA LYS A 12 27.95 9.84 9.09
C LYS A 12 28.05 8.41 8.55
N ARG A 13 29.18 8.03 7.96
CA ARG A 13 29.42 6.66 7.48
C ARG A 13 29.56 5.67 8.65
N GLN A 14 30.29 6.03 9.70
CA GLN A 14 30.43 5.20 10.90
C GLN A 14 29.08 4.96 11.58
N ILE A 15 28.27 6.00 11.76
CA ILE A 15 26.92 5.88 12.35
C ILE A 15 26.04 4.95 11.50
N ARG A 16 26.02 5.12 10.17
CA ARG A 16 25.26 4.22 9.29
C ARG A 16 25.72 2.77 9.40
N ASN A 17 27.03 2.53 9.45
CA ASN A 17 27.55 1.17 9.60
C ASN A 17 27.14 0.55 10.95
N ALA A 18 27.21 1.32 12.04
CA ALA A 18 26.76 0.86 13.36
C ALA A 18 25.26 0.52 13.36
N GLN A 19 24.41 1.33 12.72
CA GLN A 19 22.99 1.05 12.56
C GLN A 19 22.72 -0.23 11.76
N VAL A 20 23.44 -0.44 10.66
CA VAL A 20 23.33 -1.66 9.85
C VAL A 20 23.75 -2.90 10.64
N LEU A 21 24.81 -2.81 11.44
CA LEU A 21 25.26 -3.89 12.31
C LEU A 21 24.21 -4.20 13.39
N GLY A 22 23.64 -3.18 14.03
CA GLY A 22 22.55 -3.33 15.01
C GLY A 22 21.31 -4.00 14.42
N GLU A 23 20.89 -3.59 13.22
CA GLU A 23 19.77 -4.21 12.51
C GLU A 23 20.06 -5.68 12.18
N LYS A 24 21.26 -6.00 11.71
CA LYS A 24 21.67 -7.39 11.46
C LYS A 24 21.67 -8.25 12.72
N ALA A 25 21.95 -7.69 13.89
CA ALA A 25 21.90 -8.40 15.17
C ALA A 25 20.48 -8.57 15.73
N GLN A 26 19.50 -7.77 15.31
CA GLN A 26 18.13 -7.83 15.83
C GLN A 26 17.50 -9.20 15.62
N VAL A 27 16.77 -9.74 16.60
CA VAL A 27 16.00 -10.97 16.44
C VAL A 27 14.52 -10.61 16.41
N ILE A 28 13.79 -11.14 15.43
CA ILE A 28 12.34 -10.97 15.34
C ILE A 28 11.71 -12.12 16.13
N THR A 29 11.04 -11.79 17.24
CA THR A 29 10.43 -12.77 18.16
C THR A 29 8.98 -13.07 17.82
N ASP A 30 8.24 -12.08 17.32
CA ASP A 30 6.86 -12.24 16.88
C ASP A 30 6.80 -12.98 15.53
N TRP A 31 5.67 -13.63 15.23
CA TRP A 31 5.51 -14.41 14.02
C TRP A 31 5.63 -13.54 12.75
N PHE A 32 6.32 -14.07 11.74
CA PHE A 32 6.39 -13.50 10.40
C PHE A 32 6.49 -14.62 9.34
N PRO A 33 6.08 -14.36 8.09
CA PRO A 33 6.08 -15.40 7.06
C PRO A 33 7.49 -15.74 6.59
N THR A 34 7.87 -17.01 6.68
CA THR A 34 9.13 -17.56 6.16
C THR A 34 8.92 -18.40 4.89
N THR A 35 7.69 -18.47 4.39
CA THR A 35 7.31 -19.23 3.19
C THR A 35 8.12 -18.77 1.97
N LYS A 36 8.60 -19.73 1.17
CA LYS A 36 9.24 -19.46 -0.12
C LYS A 36 8.18 -19.03 -1.14
N LEU A 37 8.51 -18.04 -1.95
CA LEU A 37 7.73 -17.68 -3.12
C LEU A 37 7.89 -18.76 -4.19
N ILE A 38 6.82 -19.00 -4.95
CA ILE A 38 6.88 -19.87 -6.12
C ILE A 38 7.80 -19.19 -7.15
N GLN A 39 8.87 -19.87 -7.54
CA GLN A 39 9.83 -19.34 -8.52
C GLN A 39 9.09 -19.02 -9.83
N ASN A 40 9.17 -17.77 -10.26
CA ASN A 40 8.56 -17.33 -11.51
C ASN A 40 9.19 -16.00 -11.94
N SER A 41 9.95 -16.05 -13.05
CA SER A 41 10.66 -14.89 -13.60
C SER A 41 9.73 -13.79 -14.10
N ARG A 42 8.50 -14.10 -14.55
CA ARG A 42 7.52 -13.11 -15.02
C ARG A 42 7.04 -12.18 -13.92
N ILE A 43 7.13 -12.62 -12.66
CA ILE A 43 6.77 -11.84 -11.48
C ILE A 43 7.98 -11.53 -10.60
N SER A 44 9.21 -11.63 -11.13
CA SER A 44 10.44 -11.35 -10.38
C SER A 44 10.63 -12.20 -9.10
N ALA A 45 9.96 -13.35 -8.99
CA ALA A 45 10.15 -14.30 -7.90
C ALA A 45 11.34 -15.20 -8.21
N LYS A 46 12.48 -14.92 -7.56
CA LYS A 46 13.74 -15.67 -7.75
C LYS A 46 13.75 -16.95 -6.94
N GLU A 47 14.58 -17.90 -7.36
CA GLU A 47 14.78 -19.14 -6.61
C GLU A 47 15.21 -18.87 -5.17
N GLY A 48 14.60 -19.58 -4.22
CA GLY A 48 14.87 -19.43 -2.79
C GLY A 48 14.34 -18.17 -2.11
N MET A 49 13.72 -17.24 -2.86
CA MET A 49 13.17 -16.00 -2.30
C MET A 49 11.99 -16.30 -1.35
N ARG A 50 11.92 -15.63 -0.21
CA ARG A 50 10.85 -15.76 0.79
C ARG A 50 9.97 -14.50 0.83
N VAL A 51 8.75 -14.63 1.36
CA VAL A 51 7.87 -13.49 1.60
C VAL A 51 8.54 -12.44 2.51
N SER A 52 9.27 -12.88 3.54
CA SER A 52 10.06 -12.00 4.41
C SER A 52 11.09 -11.16 3.65
N ASP A 53 11.61 -11.66 2.52
CA ASP A 53 12.63 -10.97 1.73
C ASP A 53 12.05 -9.77 0.97
N LEU A 54 10.73 -9.57 0.96
CA LEU A 54 10.08 -8.38 0.42
C LEU A 54 10.23 -7.17 1.35
N PHE A 55 10.70 -7.36 2.58
CA PHE A 55 10.77 -6.32 3.61
C PHE A 55 12.21 -6.06 4.05
N THR A 56 12.46 -4.91 4.68
CA THR A 56 13.67 -4.73 5.47
C THR A 56 13.47 -5.42 6.81
N LYS A 57 14.56 -5.72 7.51
CA LYS A 57 14.45 -6.44 8.78
C LYS A 57 13.70 -5.61 9.82
N ARG A 58 13.90 -4.28 9.78
CA ARG A 58 13.16 -3.33 10.61
C ARG A 58 11.67 -3.30 10.31
N THR A 59 11.28 -3.12 9.04
CA THR A 59 9.84 -3.07 8.71
C THR A 59 9.17 -4.41 8.96
N LEU A 60 9.84 -5.52 8.69
CA LEU A 60 9.35 -6.86 9.01
C LEU A 60 9.12 -7.04 10.51
N ALA A 61 10.07 -6.61 11.35
CA ALA A 61 9.93 -6.66 12.81
C ALA A 61 8.75 -5.80 13.30
N CYS A 62 8.59 -4.60 12.77
CA CYS A 62 7.46 -3.73 13.10
C CYS A 62 6.11 -4.34 12.69
N HIS A 63 6.02 -4.94 11.50
CA HIS A 63 4.81 -5.63 11.05
C HIS A 63 4.48 -6.85 11.91
N ALA A 64 5.48 -7.68 12.22
CA ALA A 64 5.32 -8.84 13.09
C ALA A 64 4.77 -8.42 14.47
N ARG A 65 5.37 -7.37 15.06
CA ARG A 65 4.93 -6.82 16.34
C ARG A 65 3.51 -6.24 16.28
N LEU A 66 3.21 -5.47 15.23
CA LEU A 66 1.90 -4.86 15.06
C LEU A 66 0.79 -5.91 14.92
N LEU A 67 1.02 -6.95 14.11
CA LEU A 67 0.07 -8.06 13.98
C LEU A 67 -0.15 -8.77 15.31
N ALA A 68 0.92 -9.09 16.04
CA ALA A 68 0.82 -9.73 17.35
C ALA A 68 0.02 -8.88 18.35
N LEU A 69 0.20 -7.56 18.35
CA LEU A 69 -0.58 -6.65 19.20
C LEU A 69 -2.05 -6.58 18.80
N ILE A 70 -2.36 -6.51 17.50
CA ILE A 70 -3.74 -6.56 17.00
C ILE A 70 -4.40 -7.86 17.45
N GLU A 71 -3.74 -9.01 17.27
CA GLU A 71 -4.29 -10.31 17.64
C GLU A 71 -4.45 -10.49 19.15
N LYS A 72 -3.56 -9.90 19.95
CA LYS A 72 -3.60 -9.97 21.41
C LYS A 72 -4.66 -9.05 22.02
N HIS A 73 -4.87 -7.86 21.47
CA HIS A 73 -5.62 -6.78 22.12
C HIS A 73 -6.96 -6.45 21.46
N SER A 74 -7.35 -7.13 20.37
CA SER A 74 -8.64 -6.91 19.71
C SER A 74 -9.34 -8.24 19.38
N SER A 75 -10.66 -8.19 19.20
CA SER A 75 -11.45 -9.37 18.84
C SER A 75 -12.62 -9.02 17.91
N GLY A 76 -13.24 -10.02 17.30
CA GLY A 76 -14.39 -9.85 16.41
C GLY A 76 -14.17 -8.84 15.29
N ARG A 77 -15.19 -8.01 15.03
CA ARG A 77 -15.22 -7.04 13.91
C ARG A 77 -14.16 -5.94 14.02
N GLU A 78 -13.77 -5.56 15.23
CA GLU A 78 -12.68 -4.60 15.44
C GLU A 78 -11.36 -5.18 14.93
N ARG A 79 -11.05 -6.42 15.32
CA ARG A 79 -9.85 -7.12 14.85
C ARG A 79 -9.82 -7.24 13.34
N ASP A 80 -10.96 -7.55 12.71
CA ASP A 80 -11.04 -7.68 11.27
C ASP A 80 -10.78 -6.34 10.56
N LEU A 81 -11.29 -5.24 11.12
CA LEU A 81 -11.01 -3.89 10.63
C LEU A 81 -9.52 -3.52 10.76
N LEU A 82 -8.92 -3.84 11.90
CA LEU A 82 -7.48 -3.61 12.13
C LEU A 82 -6.63 -4.49 11.20
N LYS A 83 -7.01 -5.74 10.97
CA LYS A 83 -6.34 -6.63 10.00
C LYS A 83 -6.49 -6.14 8.57
N LEU A 84 -7.63 -5.55 8.20
CA LEU A 84 -7.80 -4.90 6.90
C LEU A 84 -6.84 -3.71 6.74
N ALA A 85 -6.71 -2.86 7.76
CA ALA A 85 -5.74 -1.76 7.75
C ALA A 85 -4.30 -2.26 7.69
N PHE A 86 -3.99 -3.34 8.44
CA PHE A 86 -2.69 -4.00 8.43
C PHE A 86 -2.32 -4.53 7.05
N THR A 87 -3.22 -5.27 6.39
CA THR A 87 -2.94 -5.83 5.06
C THR A 87 -2.78 -4.74 3.99
N ALA A 88 -3.59 -3.69 4.03
CA ALA A 88 -3.46 -2.52 3.15
C ALA A 88 -2.16 -1.73 3.37
N ASN A 89 -1.54 -1.87 4.54
CA ASN A 89 -0.26 -1.26 4.87
C ASN A 89 0.94 -2.04 4.29
N LEU A 90 0.90 -3.37 4.33
CA LEU A 90 2.03 -4.27 3.99
C LEU A 90 2.79 -3.84 2.73
N ALA A 91 2.06 -3.63 1.65
CA ALA A 91 2.68 -3.28 0.38
C ALA A 91 3.50 -1.97 0.53
N ASN A 92 2.92 -0.92 1.12
CA ASN A 92 3.54 0.41 1.19
C ASN A 92 4.84 0.43 2.01
N CYS A 93 5.00 -0.53 2.91
CA CYS A 93 6.19 -0.70 3.75
C CYS A 93 7.12 -1.83 3.28
N SER A 94 6.88 -2.36 2.07
CA SER A 94 7.76 -3.32 1.40
C SER A 94 8.86 -2.63 0.60
N LYS A 95 9.87 -3.39 0.19
CA LYS A 95 10.95 -2.96 -0.71
C LYS A 95 10.52 -2.89 -2.19
N LEU A 96 9.24 -3.13 -2.47
CA LEU A 96 8.69 -3.17 -3.84
C LEU A 96 8.43 -1.78 -4.42
N LEU A 97 8.37 -0.73 -3.58
CA LEU A 97 8.20 0.64 -4.06
C LEU A 97 9.54 1.24 -4.48
N PRO A 98 9.77 1.49 -5.78
CA PRO A 98 10.98 2.17 -6.22
C PRO A 98 10.95 3.65 -5.79
N PRO A 99 12.11 4.23 -5.42
CA PRO A 99 12.20 5.66 -5.16
C PRO A 99 12.21 6.46 -6.48
N ILE A 100 11.41 7.51 -6.56
CA ILE A 100 11.53 8.55 -7.60
C ILE A 100 12.45 9.65 -7.08
N ARG A 101 13.49 9.97 -7.86
CA ARG A 101 14.45 11.06 -7.58
C ARG A 101 14.25 12.30 -8.44
N SER A 102 13.44 12.21 -9.49
CA SER A 102 13.25 13.30 -10.47
C SER A 102 12.35 14.44 -9.99
N ARG A 103 11.69 14.32 -8.84
CA ARG A 103 10.72 15.31 -8.32
C ARG A 103 11.19 16.06 -7.06
N GLY A 104 12.50 16.12 -6.82
CA GLY A 104 13.07 16.74 -5.62
C GLY A 104 13.26 15.75 -4.47
N ALA A 105 12.60 15.96 -3.33
CA ALA A 105 12.66 15.03 -2.19
C ALA A 105 12.22 13.62 -2.62
N MET A 106 12.89 12.59 -2.09
CA MET A 106 12.67 11.21 -2.50
C MET A 106 11.22 10.79 -2.24
N ALA A 107 10.50 10.41 -3.30
CA ALA A 107 9.07 10.10 -3.24
C ALA A 107 8.79 8.66 -3.72
N PRO A 108 7.70 8.01 -3.25
CA PRO A 108 7.32 6.69 -3.73
C PRO A 108 6.92 6.71 -5.21
N GLY A 109 7.47 5.78 -5.98
CA GLY A 109 7.12 5.58 -7.38
C GLY A 109 5.94 4.65 -7.61
N ALA A 110 5.67 4.40 -8.88
CA ALA A 110 4.66 3.42 -9.29
C ALA A 110 5.10 2.00 -8.92
N TRP A 111 4.12 1.14 -8.67
CA TRP A 111 4.35 -0.27 -8.42
C TRP A 111 4.96 -0.94 -9.64
N MET A 112 6.04 -1.66 -9.43
CA MET A 112 6.61 -2.54 -10.45
C MET A 112 5.84 -3.86 -10.45
N THR A 113 5.72 -4.50 -11.61
CA THR A 113 5.01 -5.77 -11.75
C THR A 113 5.67 -6.88 -10.95
N GLY A 114 4.88 -7.59 -10.14
CA GLY A 114 5.34 -8.72 -9.34
C GLY A 114 6.16 -8.33 -8.11
N PHE A 115 7.16 -9.14 -7.78
CA PHE A 115 8.02 -9.04 -6.61
C PHE A 115 9.38 -8.39 -6.91
N TYR A 116 9.41 -7.43 -7.84
CA TYR A 116 10.64 -6.76 -8.21
C TYR A 116 11.19 -5.92 -7.04
N ILE A 117 12.43 -6.20 -6.63
CA ILE A 117 13.17 -5.43 -5.64
C ILE A 117 14.36 -4.77 -6.33
N GLY A 118 14.36 -3.43 -6.39
CA GLY A 118 15.45 -2.65 -6.95
C GLY A 118 16.68 -2.59 -6.03
N PRO A 119 17.83 -2.12 -6.54
CA PRO A 119 19.03 -1.90 -5.73
C PRO A 119 18.85 -0.79 -4.67
N THR A 120 17.84 0.05 -4.86
CA THR A 120 17.43 1.09 -3.91
C THR A 120 15.91 1.04 -3.75
N TYR A 121 15.45 1.19 -2.52
CA TYR A 121 14.04 1.13 -2.14
C TYR A 121 13.77 2.16 -1.03
N LEU A 122 12.51 2.53 -0.86
CA LEU A 122 12.07 3.34 0.26
C LEU A 122 11.72 2.46 1.45
N GLU A 123 12.18 2.86 2.64
CA GLU A 123 11.73 2.26 3.89
C GLU A 123 10.72 3.18 4.55
N ASN A 124 9.44 2.86 4.38
CA ASN A 124 8.35 3.63 4.95
C ASN A 124 8.05 3.20 6.40
N ASN A 125 7.64 4.16 7.23
CA ASN A 125 7.26 3.89 8.61
C ASN A 125 5.96 3.08 8.69
N VAL A 126 6.04 1.89 9.30
CA VAL A 126 4.95 0.92 9.41
C VAL A 126 3.74 1.48 10.16
N LEU A 127 3.96 2.12 11.32
CA LEU A 127 2.86 2.63 12.14
C LEU A 127 2.15 3.80 11.47
N HIS A 128 2.92 4.75 10.92
CA HIS A 128 2.37 5.90 10.21
C HIS A 128 1.48 5.49 9.03
N TYR A 129 1.95 4.56 8.19
CA TYR A 129 1.13 4.09 7.07
C TYR A 129 -0.05 3.23 7.53
N PHE A 130 0.08 2.47 8.62
CA PHE A 130 -1.04 1.75 9.22
C PHE A 130 -2.15 2.71 9.67
N GLU A 131 -1.82 3.78 10.39
CA GLU A 131 -2.76 4.80 10.85
C GLU A 131 -3.46 5.48 9.67
N ASN A 132 -2.70 5.84 8.63
CA ASN A 132 -3.25 6.39 7.40
C ASN A 132 -4.25 5.44 6.72
N ARG A 133 -3.94 4.13 6.67
CA ARG A 133 -4.85 3.11 6.10
C ARG A 133 -6.09 2.94 6.97
N PHE A 134 -5.93 2.91 8.28
CA PHE A 134 -7.03 2.82 9.23
C PHE A 134 -8.00 4.00 9.08
N SER A 135 -7.50 5.24 9.04
CA SER A 135 -8.31 6.44 8.82
C SER A 135 -9.09 6.39 7.50
N LYS A 136 -8.45 5.95 6.41
CA LYS A 136 -9.11 5.80 5.10
C LYS A 136 -10.20 4.72 5.10
N ILE A 137 -9.98 3.62 5.81
CA ILE A 137 -10.97 2.54 5.94
C ILE A 137 -12.17 3.03 6.73
N LEU A 138 -11.96 3.76 7.84
CA LEU A 138 -13.05 4.36 8.61
C LEU A 138 -13.88 5.32 7.74
N LYS A 139 -13.20 6.24 7.05
CA LYS A 139 -13.87 7.17 6.14
C LYS A 139 -14.63 6.44 5.03
N GLY A 140 -14.03 5.44 4.38
CA GLY A 140 -14.70 4.68 3.34
C GLY A 140 -15.93 3.91 3.84
N LYS A 141 -15.91 3.45 5.09
CA LYS A 141 -17.07 2.81 5.73
C LYS A 141 -18.17 3.82 6.06
N GLU A 142 -17.81 5.00 6.54
CA GLU A 142 -18.74 6.10 6.79
C GLU A 142 -19.39 6.56 5.46
N ASP A 143 -18.58 6.82 4.44
CA ASP A 143 -19.04 7.18 3.09
C ASP A 143 -19.98 6.10 2.51
N TYR A 144 -19.64 4.82 2.67
CA TYR A 144 -20.49 3.71 2.26
C TYR A 144 -21.83 3.72 3.00
N LEU A 145 -21.85 3.85 4.32
CA LEU A 145 -23.09 3.86 5.09
C LEU A 145 -23.97 5.09 4.77
N ASN A 146 -23.35 6.23 4.49
CA ASN A 146 -24.05 7.45 4.07
C ASN A 146 -24.72 7.30 2.70
N GLN A 147 -24.26 6.39 1.83
CA GLN A 147 -24.94 6.08 0.57
C GLN A 147 -26.27 5.35 0.76
N PHE A 148 -26.53 4.75 1.92
CA PHE A 148 -27.80 4.07 2.25
C PHE A 148 -28.72 4.91 3.15
N GLY A 149 -28.47 6.22 3.26
CA GLY A 149 -29.42 7.16 3.86
C GLY A 149 -30.61 7.44 2.94
N ASN A 150 -31.64 8.13 3.45
CA ASN A 150 -32.93 8.37 2.76
C ASN A 150 -32.87 9.00 1.36
N ASN A 151 -31.72 9.54 0.93
CA ASN A 151 -31.54 10.26 -0.34
C ASN A 151 -30.27 9.83 -1.12
N GLY A 152 -29.72 8.64 -0.86
CA GLY A 152 -28.52 8.15 -1.57
C GLY A 152 -28.81 7.54 -2.94
N GLU A 153 -27.80 7.52 -3.82
CA GLU A 153 -27.86 6.92 -5.18
C GLU A 153 -28.19 5.40 -5.17
N PHE A 154 -28.02 4.75 -4.01
CA PHE A 154 -28.40 3.37 -3.73
C PHE A 154 -29.58 3.31 -2.76
N ASP A 155 -30.66 4.02 -3.08
CA ASP A 155 -31.93 3.85 -2.39
C ASP A 155 -32.50 2.46 -2.75
N PHE A 156 -32.45 1.52 -1.81
CA PHE A 156 -33.09 0.21 -1.96
C PHE A 156 -34.60 0.26 -1.69
N ASN A 157 -35.18 1.44 -1.41
CA ASN A 157 -36.62 1.59 -1.54
C ASN A 157 -37.00 1.29 -3.00
N PRO A 158 -38.07 0.51 -3.25
CA PRO A 158 -38.48 0.17 -4.60
C PRO A 158 -38.79 1.45 -5.39
N THR A 159 -37.85 1.88 -6.24
CA THR A 159 -38.08 2.97 -7.17
C THR A 159 -39.10 2.49 -8.19
N LYS A 160 -40.31 3.06 -8.17
CA LYS A 160 -41.32 2.81 -9.20
C LYS A 160 -40.90 3.53 -10.47
N TYR A 161 -40.15 2.86 -11.34
CA TYR A 161 -39.92 3.34 -12.69
C TYR A 161 -41.25 3.33 -13.45
N GLN A 162 -41.65 4.49 -13.97
CA GLN A 162 -42.68 4.55 -15.00
C GLN A 162 -42.00 4.12 -16.31
N ASN A 163 -42.35 2.93 -16.81
CA ASN A 163 -41.81 2.39 -18.08
C ASN A 163 -42.31 3.13 -19.33
N TYR A 164 -42.82 4.36 -19.17
CA TYR A 164 -43.27 5.21 -20.26
C TYR A 164 -42.16 6.20 -20.58
N TYR A 165 -41.34 5.87 -21.58
CA TYR A 165 -40.48 6.85 -22.23
C TYR A 165 -41.24 7.43 -23.42
N LYS A 166 -41.17 8.76 -23.58
CA LYS A 166 -41.75 9.46 -24.72
C LYS A 166 -40.59 9.82 -25.65
N THR A 167 -40.42 9.04 -26.72
CA THR A 167 -39.47 9.38 -27.78
C THR A 167 -39.98 10.61 -28.52
N PHE A 168 -39.19 11.67 -28.57
CA PHE A 168 -39.48 12.80 -29.44
C PHE A 168 -38.72 12.59 -30.76
N GLN A 169 -39.32 13.02 -31.87
CA GLN A 169 -38.83 12.76 -33.24
C GLN A 169 -37.41 13.35 -33.53
N ASN A 170 -36.82 14.05 -32.55
CA ASN A 170 -35.49 14.66 -32.63
C ASN A 170 -34.41 13.94 -31.79
N ASP A 171 -34.74 12.90 -31.01
CA ASP A 171 -33.76 12.23 -30.15
C ASP A 171 -32.65 11.52 -30.95
N ALA A 172 -32.94 11.09 -32.17
CA ALA A 172 -31.96 10.47 -33.08
C ALA A 172 -31.09 11.49 -33.86
N LYS A 173 -31.51 12.76 -33.95
CA LYS A 173 -30.82 13.77 -34.78
C LYS A 173 -29.64 14.46 -34.08
N SER A 174 -29.46 14.22 -32.79
CA SER A 174 -28.37 14.82 -31.99
C SER A 174 -27.18 13.88 -31.76
N LEU A 175 -27.20 12.68 -32.35
CA LEU A 175 -26.05 11.79 -32.35
C LEU A 175 -25.07 12.27 -33.42
N ALA A 176 -24.03 12.98 -32.99
CA ALA A 176 -22.88 13.31 -33.83
C ALA A 176 -22.15 12.01 -34.21
N LEU A 177 -22.60 11.38 -35.29
CA LEU A 177 -21.82 10.35 -35.96
C LEU A 177 -20.74 11.08 -36.76
N ALA A 178 -19.50 11.00 -36.28
CA ALA A 178 -18.36 11.40 -37.09
C ALA A 178 -18.34 10.48 -38.32
N GLU A 179 -18.58 11.03 -39.51
CA GLU A 179 -18.37 10.34 -40.76
C GLU A 179 -16.87 10.02 -40.87
N ILE A 180 -16.51 8.75 -40.65
CA ILE A 180 -15.23 8.22 -41.08
C ILE A 180 -15.44 7.76 -42.52
N CYS A 181 -14.98 8.59 -43.45
CA CYS A 181 -14.99 8.36 -44.90
C CYS A 181 -14.40 6.99 -45.29
N SER A 182 -14.98 6.41 -46.33
CA SER A 182 -14.32 5.47 -47.28
C SER A 182 -13.32 6.20 -48.17
#